data_AF-A0A673XGE1-F1
#
_entry.id   AF-A0A673XGE1-F1
#
_cell.length_a   1.000
_cell.length_b   1.000
_cell.length_c   1.000
_cell.angle_alpha   90.00
_cell.angle_beta   90.00
_cell.angle_gamma   90.00
#
_symmetry.space_group_name_H-M   'P 1'
#
loop_
_entity.id
_entity.type
_entity.pdbx_description
1 polymer ?
#
loop_
_entity_poly.entity_id
_entity_poly.type
_entity_poly.pdbx_seq_one_letter_code
_entity_poly.pdbx_strand_id
1 'polypeptide(L)'
;MTLAAYRDKLKELPLVSLFCSCINPQTIDCKPIYKAEDAVDLGWCVIKDVEVIELNKRASGQAFEVILKPPSFDGIPELNATMPQRRELSMEEIQKKLEAAEERRKCQEAELLKHLAEKREHEREVIQKAFEENNNFIKNSKEKLEQKMEANKENREALLAAMLERLQEKDKHAEEVRKKVLALADAVDLGWCVIKDVEVIELNKRASGQAFEVILKPPLFDGVPELNVTMPQRRELSVEEIQKKLEDAEERRKCQEAELMKHLAEKREHEREVIQKVFEDNNNFIKNAKEKLEHKMEANKENREALLAAMLERLQEKDKHALEVRKKKELKEEACR
;
A
#
# COMPACT_ATOMS: atom_id res chain seq x y z
N MET A 1 -15.93 7.73 -33.64
CA MET A 1 -16.56 8.95 -34.20
C MET A 1 -17.17 8.59 -35.55
N THR A 2 -18.30 9.20 -35.94
CA THR A 2 -18.88 9.00 -37.28
C THR A 2 -18.14 9.84 -38.33
N LEU A 3 -18.12 9.39 -39.58
CA LEU A 3 -17.47 10.11 -40.69
C LEU A 3 -18.04 11.53 -40.88
N ALA A 4 -19.33 11.72 -40.64
CA ALA A 4 -19.97 13.05 -40.66
C ALA A 4 -19.35 14.00 -39.61
N ALA A 5 -19.28 13.58 -38.35
CA ALA A 5 -18.71 14.38 -37.26
C ALA A 5 -17.22 14.70 -37.45
N TYR A 6 -16.48 13.83 -38.14
CA TYR A 6 -15.09 14.11 -38.54
C TYR A 6 -15.01 15.17 -39.64
N ARG A 7 -15.87 15.08 -40.67
CA ARG A 7 -15.93 16.07 -41.78
C ARG A 7 -16.31 17.46 -41.30
N ASP A 8 -17.18 17.59 -40.30
CA ASP A 8 -17.57 18.90 -39.76
C ASP A 8 -16.46 19.52 -38.91
N LYS A 9 -15.75 18.74 -38.07
CA LYS A 9 -14.56 19.25 -37.36
C LYS A 9 -13.44 19.74 -38.29
N LEU A 10 -13.31 19.18 -39.49
CA LEU A 10 -12.34 19.66 -40.49
C LEU A 10 -12.74 21.02 -41.10
N LYS A 11 -14.02 21.41 -41.09
CA LYS A 11 -14.46 22.72 -41.60
C LYS A 11 -14.14 23.88 -40.65
N GLU A 12 -13.98 23.59 -39.36
CA GLU A 12 -13.67 24.61 -38.34
C GLU A 12 -12.16 24.93 -38.23
N LEU A 13 -11.31 24.17 -38.92
CA LEU A 13 -9.89 24.48 -39.03
C LEU A 13 -9.68 25.63 -40.04
N PRO A 14 -9.07 26.76 -39.65
CA PRO A 14 -8.78 27.83 -40.59
C PRO A 14 -7.86 27.32 -41.70
N LEU A 15 -8.11 27.79 -42.93
CA LEU A 15 -7.45 27.42 -44.21
C LEU A 15 -7.90 26.10 -44.87
N VAL A 16 -8.60 25.17 -44.21
CA VAL A 16 -9.04 23.91 -44.88
C VAL A 16 -9.99 24.17 -46.06
N SER A 17 -10.76 25.26 -46.02
CA SER A 17 -11.63 25.71 -47.11
C SER A 17 -10.90 26.11 -48.40
N LEU A 18 -9.60 26.38 -48.37
CA LEU A 18 -8.81 26.75 -49.56
C LEU A 18 -8.26 25.55 -50.34
N PHE A 19 -8.09 24.40 -49.69
CA PHE A 19 -7.31 23.28 -50.26
C PHE A 19 -8.14 22.23 -51.00
N CYS A 20 -9.49 22.23 -50.90
CA CYS A 20 -10.32 21.26 -51.61
C CYS A 20 -11.77 21.73 -51.82
N SER A 21 -12.13 21.96 -53.09
CA SER A 21 -13.50 22.30 -53.52
C SER A 21 -14.54 21.19 -53.24
N CYS A 22 -14.10 19.95 -52.98
CA CYS A 22 -15.00 18.85 -52.57
C CYS A 22 -15.48 18.95 -51.11
N ILE A 23 -14.91 19.86 -50.30
CA ILE A 23 -15.30 20.04 -48.88
C ILE A 23 -16.42 21.07 -48.72
N ASN A 24 -16.52 22.04 -49.65
CA ASN A 24 -17.56 23.07 -49.66
C ASN A 24 -18.05 23.36 -51.09
N PRO A 25 -19.07 22.65 -51.59
CA PRO A 25 -19.62 22.91 -52.93
C PRO A 25 -20.50 24.16 -52.91
N GLN A 26 -19.89 25.34 -53.01
CA GLN A 26 -20.63 26.58 -53.27
C GLN A 26 -21.01 26.66 -54.74
N THR A 27 -22.32 26.60 -54.99
CA THR A 27 -22.93 26.85 -56.30
C THR A 27 -22.83 28.33 -56.65
N ILE A 28 -21.87 28.69 -57.51
CA ILE A 28 -21.84 30.02 -58.13
C ILE A 28 -22.67 29.98 -59.41
N ASP A 29 -23.95 30.34 -59.27
CA ASP A 29 -24.83 30.64 -60.39
C ASP A 29 -24.40 31.95 -61.06
N CYS A 30 -23.66 31.87 -62.17
CA CYS A 30 -23.38 33.00 -63.04
C CYS A 30 -23.81 32.69 -64.48
N LYS A 31 -25.01 33.14 -64.87
CA LYS A 31 -25.48 33.12 -66.26
C LYS A 31 -24.72 34.18 -67.07
N PRO A 32 -24.06 33.84 -68.18
CA PRO A 32 -23.53 34.84 -69.10
C PRO A 32 -24.69 35.37 -69.98
N ILE A 33 -25.06 36.63 -69.78
CA ILE A 33 -25.75 37.42 -70.80
C ILE A 33 -24.71 38.35 -71.40
N TYR A 34 -24.23 38.04 -72.59
CA TYR A 34 -23.48 38.97 -73.43
C TYR A 34 -24.03 38.94 -74.85
N LYS A 35 -24.20 40.13 -75.42
CA LYS A 35 -24.77 40.32 -76.76
C LYS A 35 -23.70 40.13 -77.83
N ALA A 36 -24.12 39.69 -79.01
CA ALA A 36 -23.27 39.63 -80.19
C ALA A 36 -23.19 41.00 -80.85
N GLU A 37 -22.27 41.84 -80.37
CA GLU A 37 -21.87 43.12 -80.98
C GLU A 37 -20.52 43.52 -80.36
N ASP A 38 -19.43 42.98 -80.89
CA ASP A 38 -18.15 43.69 -81.11
C ASP A 38 -17.18 42.75 -81.85
N ALA A 39 -16.53 43.28 -82.89
CA ALA A 39 -15.75 42.48 -83.82
C ALA A 39 -14.41 42.04 -83.23
N VAL A 40 -13.92 40.88 -83.67
CA VAL A 40 -12.57 40.40 -83.33
C VAL A 40 -11.54 41.32 -83.98
N ASP A 41 -10.87 42.16 -83.19
CA ASP A 41 -9.65 42.82 -83.65
C ASP A 41 -8.52 41.79 -83.71
N LEU A 42 -8.32 41.23 -84.91
CA LEU A 42 -7.23 40.31 -85.25
C LEU A 42 -5.85 41.03 -85.35
N GLY A 43 -5.75 42.27 -84.85
CA GLY A 43 -4.60 43.17 -85.02
C GLY A 43 -3.44 43.02 -84.05
N TRP A 44 -3.49 42.15 -83.03
CA TRP A 44 -2.44 42.10 -81.99
C TRP A 44 -1.98 40.70 -81.56
N CYS A 45 -1.26 40.00 -82.45
CA CYS A 45 -0.14 39.10 -82.07
C CYS A 45 0.60 38.57 -83.31
N VAL A 46 1.42 39.41 -83.94
CA VAL A 46 2.48 38.88 -84.82
C VAL A 46 3.60 38.38 -83.92
N ILE A 47 3.57 37.10 -83.55
CA ILE A 47 4.69 36.43 -82.86
C ILE A 47 5.81 36.30 -83.89
N LYS A 48 6.70 37.31 -83.95
CA LYS A 48 7.71 37.39 -85.01
C LYS A 48 8.85 36.38 -84.86
N ASP A 49 9.17 35.99 -83.63
CA ASP A 49 10.31 35.13 -83.32
C ASP A 49 9.90 34.12 -82.25
N VAL A 50 9.76 32.84 -82.63
CA VAL A 50 9.65 31.71 -81.70
C VAL A 50 11.03 31.10 -81.57
N GLU A 51 11.60 31.17 -80.37
CA GLU A 51 12.93 30.60 -80.11
C GLU A 51 12.81 29.18 -79.57
N VAL A 52 13.56 28.24 -80.16
CA VAL A 52 13.58 26.82 -79.76
C VAL A 52 15.01 26.40 -79.47
N ILE A 53 15.29 26.08 -78.20
CA ILE A 53 16.61 25.67 -77.73
C ILE A 53 16.61 24.15 -77.59
N GLU A 54 17.34 23.43 -78.44
CA GLU A 54 17.47 21.97 -78.32
C GLU A 54 18.29 21.60 -77.06
N LEU A 55 17.70 20.82 -76.15
CA LEU A 55 18.32 20.44 -74.87
C LEU A 55 19.01 19.07 -74.94
N ASN A 56 18.36 18.08 -75.54
CA ASN A 56 18.90 16.71 -75.60
C ASN A 56 18.26 15.88 -76.72
N LYS A 57 19.07 15.06 -77.41
CA LYS A 57 18.63 14.06 -78.38
C LYS A 57 19.09 12.68 -77.93
N ARG A 58 18.17 11.74 -77.77
CA ARG A 58 18.44 10.33 -77.42
C ARG A 58 17.71 9.42 -78.40
N ALA A 59 18.11 8.15 -78.47
CA ALA A 59 17.48 7.16 -79.34
C ALA A 59 15.97 6.96 -79.06
N SER A 60 15.51 7.29 -77.85
CA SER A 60 14.11 7.21 -77.42
C SER A 60 13.31 8.52 -77.58
N GLY A 61 13.91 9.61 -78.06
CA GLY A 61 13.23 10.90 -78.24
C GLY A 61 14.12 12.13 -78.09
N GLN A 62 13.52 13.29 -78.37
CA GLN A 62 14.18 14.59 -78.36
C GLN A 62 13.46 15.55 -77.40
N ALA A 63 14.23 16.36 -76.67
CA ALA A 63 13.76 17.42 -75.79
C ALA A 63 14.33 18.77 -76.23
N PHE A 64 13.48 19.80 -76.17
CA PHE A 64 13.80 21.19 -76.49
C PHE A 64 12.95 22.12 -75.61
N GLU A 65 13.48 23.30 -75.33
CA GLU A 65 12.79 24.39 -74.66
C GLU A 65 12.23 25.35 -75.72
N VAL A 66 11.01 25.85 -75.52
CA VAL A 66 10.35 26.78 -76.46
C VAL A 66 10.03 28.08 -75.72
N ILE A 67 10.67 29.16 -76.16
CA ILE A 67 10.47 30.50 -75.61
C ILE A 67 9.61 31.28 -76.61
N LEU A 68 8.31 31.40 -76.29
CA LEU A 68 7.34 32.19 -77.07
C LEU A 68 7.44 33.69 -76.77
N LYS A 69 8.00 34.05 -75.61
CA LYS A 69 8.34 35.39 -75.19
C LYS A 69 9.42 35.29 -74.09
N PRO A 70 10.54 36.02 -74.17
CA PRO A 70 11.54 36.06 -73.10
C PRO A 70 10.92 36.52 -71.76
N PRO A 71 11.48 36.08 -70.61
CA PRO A 71 11.04 36.56 -69.31
C PRO A 71 11.10 38.10 -69.27
N SER A 72 10.06 38.74 -68.77
CA SER A 72 9.96 40.22 -68.79
C SER A 72 10.80 40.91 -67.69
N PHE A 73 11.65 40.15 -67.01
CA PHE A 73 12.55 40.55 -65.94
C PHE A 73 13.73 39.59 -65.95
N ASP A 74 14.94 40.09 -66.19
CA ASP A 74 16.17 39.28 -66.29
C ASP A 74 16.72 38.81 -64.93
N GLY A 75 16.06 39.17 -63.83
CA GLY A 75 16.42 38.73 -62.48
C GLY A 75 15.83 37.37 -62.13
N ILE A 76 16.63 36.55 -61.44
CA ILE A 76 16.17 35.31 -60.78
C ILE A 76 14.98 35.66 -59.86
N PRO A 77 13.90 34.85 -59.79
CA PRO A 77 12.77 35.13 -58.92
C PRO A 77 13.21 35.31 -57.45
N GLU A 78 13.12 36.54 -56.95
CA GLU A 78 13.51 36.90 -55.59
C GLU A 78 12.41 36.48 -54.59
N LEU A 79 12.23 35.17 -54.46
CA LEU A 79 11.29 34.54 -53.52
C LEU A 79 11.77 34.73 -52.07
N ASN A 80 11.54 35.95 -51.56
CA ASN A 80 11.59 36.33 -50.14
C ASN A 80 12.68 35.62 -49.33
N ALA A 81 13.93 36.05 -49.49
CA ALA A 81 15.10 35.58 -48.72
C ALA A 81 15.07 35.91 -47.21
N THR A 82 13.89 36.23 -46.66
CA THR A 82 13.65 36.57 -45.25
C THR A 82 13.32 35.34 -44.38
N MET A 83 13.01 34.19 -44.99
CA MET A 83 12.98 32.93 -44.24
C MET A 83 14.43 32.50 -44.02
N PRO A 84 14.97 32.53 -42.79
CA PRO A 84 16.32 32.06 -42.55
C PRO A 84 16.40 30.60 -42.99
N GLN A 85 17.36 30.27 -43.87
CA GLN A 85 17.65 28.88 -44.20
C GLN A 85 17.78 28.12 -42.88
N ARG A 86 16.86 27.18 -42.65
CA ARG A 86 16.91 26.34 -41.46
C ARG A 86 18.22 25.57 -41.55
N ARG A 87 19.18 25.92 -40.69
CA ARG A 87 20.41 25.14 -40.53
C ARG A 87 20.01 23.68 -40.37
N GLU A 88 20.60 22.82 -41.18
CA GLU A 88 20.43 21.39 -41.05
C GLU A 88 20.86 21.00 -39.63
N LEU A 89 19.94 20.39 -38.88
CA LEU A 89 20.19 20.02 -37.49
C LEU A 89 21.24 18.93 -37.47
N SER A 90 22.33 19.15 -36.74
CA SER A 90 23.37 18.14 -36.57
C SER A 90 22.82 16.92 -35.82
N MET A 91 23.42 15.75 -36.05
CA MET A 91 23.04 14.51 -35.36
C MET A 91 23.08 14.67 -33.83
N GLU A 92 24.04 15.42 -33.30
CA GLU A 92 24.18 15.72 -31.87
C GLU A 92 23.01 16.59 -31.35
N GLU A 93 22.58 17.62 -32.10
CA GLU A 93 21.41 18.44 -31.73
C GLU A 93 20.09 17.65 -31.79
N ILE A 94 19.96 16.70 -32.72
CA ILE A 94 18.82 15.79 -32.81
C ILE A 94 18.81 14.85 -31.59
N GLN A 95 19.95 14.21 -31.31
CA GLN A 95 20.10 13.28 -30.19
C GLN A 95 19.84 13.97 -28.85
N LYS A 96 20.40 15.16 -28.64
CA LYS A 96 20.17 15.99 -27.44
C LYS A 96 18.69 16.38 -27.24
N LYS A 97 17.93 16.59 -28.32
CA LYS A 97 16.48 16.84 -28.24
C LYS A 97 15.68 15.60 -27.88
N LEU A 98 16.09 14.42 -28.38
CA LEU A 98 15.49 13.13 -28.03
C LEU A 98 15.77 12.76 -26.57
N GLU A 99 17.03 12.87 -26.13
CA GLU A 99 17.45 12.64 -24.74
C GLU A 99 16.73 13.59 -23.78
N ALA A 100 16.64 14.88 -24.08
CA ALA A 100 15.87 15.82 -23.25
C ALA A 100 14.36 15.48 -23.19
N ALA A 101 13.79 14.84 -24.22
CA ALA A 101 12.41 14.36 -24.19
C ALA A 101 12.26 13.05 -23.40
N GLU A 102 13.29 12.20 -23.42
CA GLU A 102 13.36 10.99 -22.59
C GLU A 102 13.51 11.31 -21.11
N GLU A 103 14.39 12.23 -20.74
CA GLU A 103 14.57 12.65 -19.35
C GLU A 103 13.30 13.31 -18.78
N ARG A 104 12.55 14.09 -19.58
CA ARG A 104 11.23 14.59 -19.16
C ARG A 104 10.22 13.47 -18.89
N ARG A 105 10.23 12.41 -19.71
CA ARG A 105 9.38 11.21 -19.50
C ARG A 105 9.80 10.46 -18.24
N LYS A 106 11.10 10.20 -18.04
CA LYS A 106 11.64 9.55 -16.83
C LYS A 106 11.33 10.34 -15.57
N CYS A 107 11.43 11.67 -15.59
CA CYS A 107 11.08 12.50 -14.45
C CYS A 107 9.59 12.36 -14.08
N GLN A 108 8.68 12.43 -15.05
CA GLN A 108 7.24 12.25 -14.81
C GLN A 108 6.89 10.86 -14.27
N GLU A 109 7.57 9.83 -14.78
CA GLU A 109 7.42 8.45 -14.30
C GLU A 109 7.96 8.29 -12.86
N ALA A 110 9.14 8.87 -12.57
CA ALA A 110 9.73 8.87 -11.24
C ALA A 110 8.89 9.64 -10.21
N GLU A 111 8.30 10.79 -10.57
CA GLU A 111 7.36 11.54 -9.73
C GLU A 111 6.10 10.73 -9.43
N LEU A 112 5.54 10.04 -10.43
CA LEU A 112 4.39 9.15 -10.24
C LEU A 112 4.73 7.97 -9.33
N LEU A 113 5.87 7.31 -9.55
CA LEU A 113 6.35 6.21 -8.71
C LEU A 113 6.62 6.68 -7.28
N LYS A 114 7.16 7.88 -7.09
CA LYS A 114 7.35 8.50 -5.77
C LYS A 114 6.01 8.70 -5.04
N HIS A 115 5.01 9.30 -5.70
CA HIS A 115 3.67 9.46 -5.11
C HIS A 115 2.96 8.13 -4.82
N LEU A 116 3.22 7.09 -5.62
CA LEU A 116 2.76 5.74 -5.31
C LEU A 116 3.48 5.16 -4.09
N ALA A 117 4.80 5.35 -3.96
CA ALA A 117 5.57 4.92 -2.79
C ALA A 117 5.13 5.63 -1.50
N GLU A 118 4.92 6.96 -1.56
CA GLU A 118 4.38 7.78 -0.45
C GLU A 118 3.02 7.25 0.03
N LYS A 119 2.10 6.90 -0.89
CA LYS A 119 0.81 6.26 -0.52
C LYS A 119 1.00 4.89 0.13
N ARG A 120 1.93 4.08 -0.35
CA ARG A 120 2.24 2.75 0.22
C ARG A 120 2.90 2.84 1.59
N GLU A 121 3.61 3.93 1.86
CA GLU A 121 4.16 4.25 3.18
C GLU A 121 3.06 4.67 4.14
N HIS A 122 2.18 5.59 3.73
CA HIS A 122 1.04 6.00 4.53
C HIS A 122 0.10 4.83 4.87
N GLU A 123 -0.13 3.90 3.94
CA GLU A 123 -0.84 2.64 4.24
C GLU A 123 -0.19 1.89 5.41
N ARG A 124 1.14 1.67 5.40
CA ARG A 124 1.89 1.01 6.49
C ARG A 124 1.78 1.78 7.82
N GLU A 125 1.89 3.11 7.78
CA GLU A 125 1.75 3.96 8.97
C GLU A 125 0.36 3.84 9.61
N VAL A 126 -0.71 3.89 8.80
CA VAL A 126 -2.09 3.78 9.29
C VAL A 126 -2.35 2.41 9.92
N ILE A 127 -1.82 1.35 9.31
CA ILE A 127 -1.85 -0.01 9.88
C ILE A 127 -1.13 -0.02 11.23
N GLN A 128 0.16 0.34 11.25
CA GLN A 128 0.98 0.32 12.45
C GLN A 128 0.36 1.13 13.59
N LYS A 129 -0.14 2.34 13.29
CA LYS A 129 -0.83 3.19 14.26
C LYS A 129 -2.07 2.54 14.86
N ALA A 130 -2.86 1.81 14.08
CA ALA A 130 -4.02 1.09 14.60
C ALA A 130 -3.64 -0.07 15.54
N PHE A 131 -2.53 -0.77 15.26
CA PHE A 131 -1.95 -1.75 16.19
C PHE A 131 -1.46 -1.07 17.48
N GLU A 132 -0.78 0.08 17.38
CA GLU A 132 -0.27 0.85 18.53
C GLU A 132 -1.41 1.39 19.41
N GLU A 133 -2.45 1.99 18.83
CA GLU A 133 -3.64 2.48 19.54
C GLU A 133 -4.35 1.34 20.28
N ASN A 134 -4.47 0.17 19.65
CA ASN A 134 -5.05 -1.00 20.29
C ASN A 134 -4.19 -1.53 21.45
N ASN A 135 -2.88 -1.66 21.26
CA ASN A 135 -1.96 -2.11 22.31
C ASN A 135 -1.98 -1.14 23.50
N ASN A 136 -2.07 0.17 23.25
CA ASN A 136 -2.26 1.19 24.27
C ASN A 136 -3.62 1.07 24.99
N PHE A 137 -4.71 0.76 24.27
CA PHE A 137 -6.02 0.49 24.88
C PHE A 137 -5.99 -0.72 25.83
N ILE A 138 -5.39 -1.83 25.39
CA ILE A 138 -5.24 -3.04 26.21
C ILE A 138 -4.38 -2.76 27.45
N LYS A 139 -3.22 -2.08 27.28
CA LYS A 139 -2.33 -1.70 28.38
C LYS A 139 -3.05 -0.82 29.41
N ASN A 140 -3.66 0.28 28.97
CA ASN A 140 -4.39 1.21 29.84
C ASN A 140 -5.58 0.54 30.55
N SER A 141 -6.23 -0.43 29.91
CA SER A 141 -7.34 -1.18 30.50
C SER A 141 -6.86 -2.17 31.56
N LYS A 142 -5.71 -2.83 31.34
CA LYS A 142 -5.05 -3.70 32.33
C LYS A 142 -4.62 -2.89 33.55
N GLU A 143 -3.91 -1.79 33.35
CA GLU A 143 -3.44 -0.92 34.45
C GLU A 143 -4.61 -0.36 35.28
N LYS A 144 -5.70 0.07 34.64
CA LYS A 144 -6.92 0.51 35.35
C LYS A 144 -7.61 -0.60 36.14
N LEU A 145 -7.58 -1.84 35.66
CA LEU A 145 -8.12 -2.98 36.40
C LEU A 145 -7.23 -3.31 37.60
N GLU A 146 -5.91 -3.35 37.41
CA GLU A 146 -4.91 -3.62 38.44
C GLU A 146 -4.99 -2.58 39.58
N GLN A 147 -5.05 -1.28 39.25
CA GLN A 147 -5.30 -0.20 40.20
C GLN A 147 -6.62 -0.36 40.98
N LYS A 148 -7.71 -0.76 40.31
CA LYS A 148 -9.00 -1.01 40.99
C LYS A 148 -8.98 -2.22 41.90
N MET A 149 -8.26 -3.28 41.52
CA MET A 149 -8.11 -4.48 42.35
C MET A 149 -7.25 -4.21 43.58
N GLU A 150 -6.14 -3.50 43.43
CA GLU A 150 -5.28 -3.14 44.56
C GLU A 150 -6.01 -2.18 45.51
N ALA A 151 -6.65 -1.12 45.00
CA ALA A 151 -7.46 -0.24 45.84
C ALA A 151 -8.62 -0.98 46.54
N ASN A 152 -9.22 -2.01 45.92
CA ASN A 152 -10.24 -2.84 46.58
C ASN A 152 -9.65 -3.69 47.71
N LYS A 153 -8.46 -4.27 47.47
CA LYS A 153 -7.70 -5.05 48.45
C LYS A 153 -7.26 -4.18 49.64
N GLU A 154 -6.65 -3.03 49.40
CA GLU A 154 -6.28 -2.05 50.43
C GLU A 154 -7.49 -1.62 51.28
N ASN A 155 -8.63 -1.29 50.65
CA ASN A 155 -9.85 -0.93 51.38
C ASN A 155 -10.39 -2.09 52.24
N ARG A 156 -10.29 -3.34 51.77
CA ARG A 156 -10.67 -4.53 52.53
C ARG A 156 -9.71 -4.78 53.70
N GLU A 157 -8.41 -4.65 53.46
CA GLU A 157 -7.36 -4.83 54.47
C GLU A 157 -7.47 -3.74 55.55
N ALA A 158 -7.71 -2.47 55.17
CA ALA A 158 -7.96 -1.38 56.10
C ALA A 158 -9.21 -1.62 56.97
N LEU A 159 -10.32 -2.12 56.39
CA LEU A 159 -11.53 -2.45 57.14
C LEU A 159 -11.29 -3.59 58.14
N LEU A 160 -10.55 -4.63 57.74
CA LEU A 160 -10.20 -5.75 58.61
C LEU A 160 -9.19 -5.33 59.70
N ALA A 161 -8.18 -4.53 59.35
CA ALA A 161 -7.22 -3.96 60.30
C ALA A 161 -7.92 -3.10 61.34
N ALA A 162 -8.81 -2.18 60.95
CA ALA A 162 -9.60 -1.36 61.87
C ALA A 162 -10.61 -2.18 62.71
N MET A 163 -10.99 -3.39 62.29
CA MET A 163 -11.75 -4.32 63.13
C MET A 163 -10.84 -5.04 64.14
N LEU A 164 -9.69 -5.56 63.68
CA LEU A 164 -8.71 -6.25 64.51
C LEU A 164 -8.08 -5.33 65.54
N GLU A 165 -7.78 -4.07 65.20
CA GLU A 165 -7.21 -3.07 66.10
C GLU A 165 -8.17 -2.79 67.27
N ARG A 166 -9.47 -2.60 67.01
CA ARG A 166 -10.49 -2.43 68.06
C ARG A 166 -10.71 -3.68 68.93
N LEU A 167 -10.36 -4.87 68.43
CA LEU A 167 -10.35 -6.09 69.23
C LEU A 167 -9.05 -6.18 70.06
N GLN A 168 -7.90 -5.93 69.44
CA GLN A 168 -6.60 -5.87 70.11
C GLN A 168 -6.55 -4.77 71.17
N GLU A 169 -7.27 -3.66 71.03
CA GLU A 169 -7.38 -2.62 72.06
C GLU A 169 -8.16 -3.11 73.28
N LYS A 170 -9.22 -3.92 73.07
CA LYS A 170 -9.93 -4.60 74.15
C LYS A 170 -9.08 -5.69 74.80
N ASP A 171 -8.33 -6.45 74.00
CA ASP A 171 -7.41 -7.47 74.50
C ASP A 171 -6.23 -6.84 75.23
N LYS A 172 -5.68 -5.71 74.76
CA LYS A 172 -4.68 -4.90 75.48
C LYS A 172 -5.25 -4.37 76.79
N HIS A 173 -6.50 -3.89 76.82
CA HIS A 173 -7.13 -3.47 78.06
C HIS A 173 -7.28 -4.66 79.04
N ALA A 174 -7.70 -5.83 78.55
CA ALA A 174 -7.75 -7.06 79.34
C ALA A 174 -6.36 -7.51 79.81
N GLU A 175 -5.32 -7.38 78.98
CA GLU A 175 -3.92 -7.67 79.31
C GLU A 175 -3.28 -6.61 80.20
N GLU A 176 -3.73 -5.36 80.19
CA GLU A 176 -3.33 -4.34 81.17
C GLU A 176 -3.99 -4.61 82.52
N VAL A 177 -5.23 -5.09 82.54
CA VAL A 177 -5.87 -5.60 83.77
C VAL A 177 -5.12 -6.85 84.26
N ARG A 178 -4.78 -7.80 83.37
CA ARG A 178 -3.96 -8.98 83.72
C ARG A 178 -2.55 -8.59 84.14
N LYS A 179 -1.89 -7.60 83.52
CA LYS A 179 -0.57 -7.10 83.93
C LYS A 179 -0.61 -6.24 85.18
N LYS A 180 -1.72 -5.59 85.53
CA LYS A 180 -1.92 -5.06 86.89
C LYS A 180 -2.03 -6.20 87.92
N VAL A 181 -2.47 -7.39 87.49
CA VAL A 181 -2.49 -8.63 88.27
C VAL A 181 -1.19 -9.45 88.17
N LEU A 182 -0.34 -9.25 87.15
CA LEU A 182 0.79 -10.12 86.78
C LEU A 182 2.15 -9.38 86.74
N ALA A 183 2.17 -8.05 86.84
CA ALA A 183 3.34 -7.30 87.34
C ALA A 183 3.53 -7.50 88.86
N LEU A 184 2.67 -8.30 89.50
CA LEU A 184 2.90 -9.00 90.76
C LEU A 184 3.71 -10.31 90.57
N ALA A 185 4.12 -10.67 89.34
CA ALA A 185 4.65 -11.98 88.97
C ALA A 185 5.65 -11.96 87.76
N ASP A 186 6.72 -11.18 87.91
CA ASP A 186 8.10 -11.47 87.46
C ASP A 186 8.46 -11.73 85.96
N ALA A 187 9.77 -11.93 85.73
CA ALA A 187 10.51 -11.70 84.48
C ALA A 187 11.28 -12.94 83.95
N VAL A 188 12.20 -12.72 82.98
CA VAL A 188 13.09 -13.68 82.27
C VAL A 188 12.43 -14.37 81.04
N ASP A 189 12.85 -14.30 79.76
CA ASP A 189 13.92 -13.65 78.94
C ASP A 189 14.81 -14.66 78.14
N LEU A 190 14.84 -14.48 76.80
CA LEU A 190 15.75 -15.01 75.74
C LEU A 190 15.69 -16.52 75.34
N GLY A 191 16.08 -16.96 74.12
CA GLY A 191 16.45 -16.25 72.87
C GLY A 191 17.24 -17.10 71.84
N TRP A 192 16.60 -17.42 70.68
CA TRP A 192 17.07 -17.33 69.27
C TRP A 192 18.41 -17.97 68.73
N CYS A 193 18.46 -18.16 67.40
CA CYS A 193 19.61 -18.39 66.46
C CYS A 193 20.09 -19.85 66.13
N VAL A 194 20.66 -20.22 64.95
CA VAL A 194 20.39 -20.00 63.49
C VAL A 194 21.60 -20.42 62.61
N ILE A 195 21.34 -21.25 61.57
CA ILE A 195 21.96 -21.36 60.20
C ILE A 195 23.52 -21.41 60.05
N LYS A 196 24.07 -22.36 59.25
CA LYS A 196 24.81 -22.12 57.97
C LYS A 196 25.55 -23.32 57.35
N ASP A 197 25.40 -23.41 56.03
CA ASP A 197 26.05 -24.31 55.06
C ASP A 197 27.45 -23.82 54.64
N VAL A 198 28.20 -24.60 53.82
CA VAL A 198 29.08 -24.13 52.72
C VAL A 198 29.58 -25.30 51.82
N GLU A 199 30.01 -24.97 50.59
CA GLU A 199 30.21 -25.81 49.38
C GLU A 199 31.71 -25.93 48.93
N VAL A 200 32.05 -25.99 47.60
CA VAL A 200 33.39 -25.86 46.92
C VAL A 200 34.26 -27.18 46.79
N ILE A 201 34.90 -27.63 45.67
CA ILE A 201 35.01 -27.22 44.22
C ILE A 201 35.49 -28.35 43.23
N GLU A 202 35.72 -27.99 41.95
CA GLU A 202 36.19 -28.68 40.70
C GLU A 202 37.45 -29.62 40.64
N LEU A 203 37.65 -30.29 39.47
CA LEU A 203 38.96 -30.40 38.76
C LEU A 203 38.85 -30.74 37.24
N ASN A 204 39.96 -30.80 36.48
CA ASN A 204 40.07 -30.25 35.10
C ASN A 204 40.91 -31.10 34.07
N LYS A 205 40.86 -30.72 32.76
CA LYS A 205 41.88 -30.81 31.67
C LYS A 205 42.06 -32.00 30.68
N ARG A 206 42.00 -31.64 29.38
CA ARG A 206 42.91 -31.96 28.22
C ARG A 206 42.91 -33.42 27.66
N ALA A 207 43.47 -33.76 26.48
CA ALA A 207 44.35 -33.04 25.51
C ALA A 207 44.25 -33.53 24.03
N SER A 208 44.69 -32.67 23.09
CA SER A 208 45.49 -32.92 21.86
C SER A 208 45.07 -33.90 20.73
N GLY A 209 45.12 -33.42 19.47
CA GLY A 209 45.26 -34.21 18.23
C GLY A 209 44.93 -33.41 16.96
N GLN A 210 45.70 -33.56 15.86
CA GLN A 210 45.52 -32.76 14.62
C GLN A 210 45.84 -33.51 13.31
N ALA A 211 44.99 -33.29 12.29
CA ALA A 211 45.21 -33.22 10.83
C ALA A 211 46.06 -34.23 10.03
N PHE A 212 45.51 -34.70 8.89
CA PHE A 212 46.06 -34.45 7.53
C PHE A 212 45.04 -34.81 6.41
N GLU A 213 45.22 -34.24 5.21
CA GLU A 213 44.40 -34.45 4.00
C GLU A 213 45.28 -34.98 2.85
N VAL A 214 44.74 -35.87 2.00
CA VAL A 214 45.52 -36.64 1.00
C VAL A 214 44.91 -36.46 -0.39
N ILE A 215 45.70 -35.90 -1.32
CA ILE A 215 45.32 -35.71 -2.72
C ILE A 215 46.16 -36.64 -3.59
N LEU A 216 45.51 -37.43 -4.46
CA LEU A 216 46.16 -38.37 -5.36
C LEU A 216 45.87 -38.04 -6.83
N LYS A 217 46.94 -37.69 -7.56
CA LYS A 217 47.08 -37.64 -9.03
C LYS A 217 46.58 -36.37 -9.76
N PRO A 218 47.46 -35.65 -10.49
CA PRO A 218 47.07 -34.62 -11.47
C PRO A 218 46.44 -35.23 -12.73
N PRO A 219 45.60 -34.47 -13.47
CA PRO A 219 45.01 -34.92 -14.74
C PRO A 219 46.04 -34.93 -15.87
N LEU A 220 45.89 -35.88 -16.80
CA LEU A 220 46.76 -36.06 -17.96
C LEU A 220 45.94 -35.92 -19.25
N PHE A 221 45.94 -34.74 -19.89
CA PHE A 221 45.29 -34.54 -21.18
C PHE A 221 45.87 -33.35 -21.96
N ASP A 222 46.87 -33.60 -22.81
CA ASP A 222 47.32 -32.65 -23.85
C ASP A 222 46.48 -32.83 -25.11
N GLY A 223 45.25 -32.30 -25.10
CA GLY A 223 44.34 -32.33 -26.24
C GLY A 223 43.91 -30.93 -26.66
N VAL A 224 44.42 -30.48 -27.81
CA VAL A 224 43.87 -29.30 -28.51
C VAL A 224 42.43 -29.63 -28.92
N PRO A 225 41.43 -28.79 -28.63
CA PRO A 225 40.10 -28.98 -29.18
C PRO A 225 40.15 -28.74 -30.70
N GLU A 226 39.97 -29.79 -31.49
CA GLU A 226 39.66 -29.64 -32.92
C GLU A 226 38.29 -28.96 -33.04
N LEU A 227 38.32 -27.64 -33.25
CA LEU A 227 37.17 -26.88 -33.70
C LEU A 227 36.81 -27.38 -35.10
N ASN A 228 35.87 -28.32 -35.16
CA ASN A 228 35.16 -28.69 -36.39
C ASN A 228 34.32 -27.49 -36.85
N VAL A 229 34.96 -26.54 -37.54
CA VAL A 229 34.31 -25.39 -38.18
C VAL A 229 33.65 -25.85 -39.48
N THR A 230 32.60 -26.65 -39.33
CA THR A 230 31.53 -26.73 -40.33
C THR A 230 30.31 -26.06 -39.73
N MET A 231 30.43 -24.76 -39.49
CA MET A 231 29.29 -23.90 -39.17
C MET A 231 28.25 -24.10 -40.28
N PRO A 232 27.01 -24.53 -39.97
CA PRO A 232 25.95 -24.55 -40.96
C PRO A 232 25.79 -23.13 -41.49
N GLN A 233 25.94 -22.93 -42.80
CA GLN A 233 25.64 -21.64 -43.42
C GLN A 233 24.17 -21.33 -43.10
N ARG A 234 23.95 -20.40 -42.18
CA ARG A 234 22.61 -19.97 -41.81
C ARG A 234 21.98 -19.37 -43.05
N ARG A 235 20.82 -19.90 -43.45
CA ARG A 235 19.94 -19.18 -44.37
C ARG A 235 19.70 -17.78 -43.80
N GLU A 236 19.80 -16.78 -44.66
CA GLU A 236 19.38 -15.43 -44.32
C GLU A 236 17.90 -15.47 -43.94
N LEU A 237 17.58 -15.02 -42.73
CA LEU A 237 16.23 -15.06 -42.19
C LEU A 237 15.36 -14.05 -42.92
N SER A 238 14.13 -14.43 -43.29
CA SER A 238 13.21 -13.48 -43.93
C SER A 238 12.83 -12.35 -42.96
N VAL A 239 12.35 -11.22 -43.51
CA VAL A 239 11.90 -10.08 -42.69
C VAL A 239 10.75 -10.50 -41.77
N GLU A 240 9.84 -11.36 -42.25
CA GLU A 240 8.77 -11.95 -41.45
C GLU A 240 9.30 -12.90 -40.36
N GLU A 241 10.33 -13.70 -40.64
CA GLU A 241 10.96 -14.57 -39.61
C GLU A 241 11.67 -13.76 -38.52
N ILE A 242 12.22 -12.60 -38.86
CA ILE A 242 12.84 -11.66 -37.91
C ILE A 242 11.74 -10.96 -37.08
N GLN A 243 10.71 -10.42 -37.74
CA GLN A 243 9.56 -9.78 -37.07
C GLN A 243 8.89 -10.74 -36.10
N LYS A 244 8.59 -11.97 -36.53
CA LYS A 244 7.99 -13.00 -35.67
C LYS A 244 8.87 -13.32 -34.45
N LYS A 245 10.19 -13.44 -34.61
CA LYS A 245 11.11 -13.66 -33.48
C LYS A 245 11.16 -12.50 -32.50
N LEU A 246 10.98 -11.26 -32.97
CA LEU A 246 10.88 -10.07 -32.13
C LEU A 246 9.54 -10.03 -31.38
N GLU A 247 8.44 -10.36 -32.06
CA GLU A 247 7.10 -10.44 -31.47
C GLU A 247 7.02 -11.56 -30.41
N ASP A 248 7.49 -12.77 -30.73
CA ASP A 248 7.62 -13.89 -29.78
C ASP A 248 8.49 -13.51 -28.56
N ALA A 249 9.52 -12.66 -28.74
CA ALA A 249 10.38 -12.18 -27.65
C ALA A 249 9.71 -11.08 -26.81
N GLU A 250 8.91 -10.23 -27.43
CA GLU A 250 8.08 -9.24 -26.75
C GLU A 250 6.95 -9.88 -25.95
N GLU A 251 6.29 -10.92 -26.47
CA GLU A 251 5.29 -11.68 -25.71
C GLU A 251 5.91 -12.38 -24.49
N ARG A 252 7.08 -13.01 -24.65
CA ARG A 252 7.80 -13.60 -23.49
C ARG A 252 8.15 -12.56 -22.43
N ARG A 253 8.63 -11.38 -22.84
CA ARG A 253 8.92 -10.26 -21.93
C ARG A 253 7.64 -9.80 -21.21
N LYS A 254 6.55 -9.55 -21.94
CA LYS A 254 5.25 -9.15 -21.37
C LYS A 254 4.69 -10.20 -20.41
N CYS A 255 4.82 -11.50 -20.72
CA CYS A 255 4.40 -12.57 -19.81
C CYS A 255 5.22 -12.56 -18.51
N GLN A 256 6.55 -12.45 -18.60
CA GLN A 256 7.43 -12.40 -17.41
C GLN A 256 7.14 -11.18 -16.53
N GLU A 257 6.92 -10.01 -17.15
CA GLU A 257 6.51 -8.79 -16.46
C GLU A 257 5.12 -8.94 -15.81
N ALA A 258 4.15 -9.56 -16.51
CA ALA A 258 2.81 -9.80 -16.00
C ALA A 258 2.78 -10.81 -14.83
N GLU A 259 3.59 -11.87 -14.90
CA GLU A 259 3.77 -12.85 -13.81
C GLU A 259 4.39 -12.21 -12.57
N LEU A 260 5.40 -11.36 -12.75
CA LEU A 260 5.99 -10.58 -11.65
C LEU A 260 4.95 -9.64 -11.02
N MET A 261 4.18 -8.92 -11.84
CA MET A 261 3.11 -8.04 -11.36
C MET A 261 1.97 -8.80 -10.67
N LYS A 262 1.65 -10.02 -11.13
CA LYS A 262 0.69 -10.91 -10.46
C LYS A 262 1.16 -11.29 -9.07
N HIS A 263 2.41 -11.73 -8.91
CA HIS A 263 2.97 -12.05 -7.58
C HIS A 263 3.06 -10.83 -6.66
N LEU A 264 3.31 -9.63 -7.19
CA LEU A 264 3.24 -8.39 -6.42
C LEU A 264 1.79 -8.06 -5.99
N ALA A 265 0.79 -8.31 -6.84
CA ALA A 265 -0.62 -8.15 -6.51
C ALA A 265 -1.09 -9.17 -5.45
N GLU A 266 -0.67 -10.43 -5.55
CA GLU A 266 -0.93 -11.48 -4.55
C GLU A 266 -0.34 -11.11 -3.18
N LYS A 267 0.89 -10.58 -3.14
CA LYS A 267 1.47 -10.04 -1.89
C LYS A 267 0.67 -8.87 -1.32
N ARG A 268 0.21 -7.94 -2.17
CA ARG A 268 -0.65 -6.81 -1.76
C ARG A 268 -2.00 -7.26 -1.21
N GLU A 269 -2.53 -8.36 -1.70
CA GLU A 269 -3.76 -8.97 -1.20
C GLU A 269 -3.53 -9.63 0.15
N HIS A 270 -2.48 -10.44 0.27
CA HIS A 270 -2.09 -11.05 1.54
C HIS A 270 -1.78 -10.01 2.64
N GLU A 271 -1.14 -8.88 2.30
CA GLU A 271 -0.98 -7.74 3.21
C GLU A 271 -2.35 -7.31 3.79
N ARG A 272 -3.37 -7.10 2.94
CA ARG A 272 -4.74 -6.73 3.38
C ARG A 272 -5.40 -7.79 4.25
N GLU A 273 -5.27 -9.06 3.88
CA GLU A 273 -5.80 -10.18 4.67
C GLU A 273 -5.18 -10.23 6.08
N VAL A 274 -3.86 -10.08 6.18
CA VAL A 274 -3.15 -10.10 7.47
C VAL A 274 -3.60 -8.92 8.35
N ILE A 275 -3.72 -7.72 7.78
CA ILE A 275 -4.21 -6.54 8.50
C ILE A 275 -5.64 -6.77 9.01
N GLN A 276 -6.55 -7.18 8.12
CA GLN A 276 -7.94 -7.45 8.46
C GLN A 276 -8.04 -8.51 9.55
N LYS A 277 -7.29 -9.60 9.43
CA LYS A 277 -7.28 -10.68 10.42
C LYS A 277 -6.88 -10.21 11.81
N VAL A 278 -5.90 -9.31 11.96
CA VAL A 278 -5.54 -8.81 13.30
C VAL A 278 -6.62 -7.88 13.87
N PHE A 279 -7.28 -7.06 13.04
CA PHE A 279 -8.48 -6.33 13.50
C PHE A 279 -9.59 -7.30 13.96
N GLU A 280 -9.82 -8.38 13.22
CA GLU A 280 -10.80 -9.43 13.53
C GLU A 280 -10.46 -10.12 14.87
N ASP A 281 -9.24 -10.62 15.02
CA ASP A 281 -8.73 -11.28 16.24
C ASP A 281 -8.80 -10.36 17.47
N ASN A 282 -8.49 -9.07 17.28
CA ASN A 282 -8.58 -8.08 18.35
C ASN A 282 -10.03 -7.76 18.75
N ASN A 283 -10.92 -7.56 17.78
CA ASN A 283 -12.34 -7.34 18.04
C ASN A 283 -12.96 -8.55 18.77
N ASN A 284 -12.56 -9.77 18.38
CA ASN A 284 -12.93 -11.01 19.06
C ASN A 284 -12.39 -11.07 20.50
N PHE A 285 -11.15 -10.64 20.75
CA PHE A 285 -10.61 -10.54 22.11
C PHE A 285 -11.38 -9.55 22.98
N ILE A 286 -11.65 -8.34 22.48
CA ILE A 286 -12.41 -7.30 23.20
C ILE A 286 -13.83 -7.78 23.51
N LYS A 287 -14.52 -8.39 22.54
CA LYS A 287 -15.86 -8.97 22.73
C LYS A 287 -15.87 -10.04 23.82
N ASN A 288 -14.98 -11.04 23.71
CA ASN A 288 -14.86 -12.11 24.69
C ASN A 288 -14.49 -11.60 26.10
N ALA A 289 -13.66 -10.55 26.19
CA ALA A 289 -13.31 -9.93 27.46
C ALA A 289 -14.50 -9.20 28.10
N LYS A 290 -15.30 -8.49 27.29
CA LYS A 290 -16.54 -7.82 27.74
C LYS A 290 -17.56 -8.85 28.27
N GLU A 291 -17.85 -9.89 27.49
CA GLU A 291 -18.81 -10.93 27.87
C GLU A 291 -18.40 -11.65 29.16
N LYS A 292 -17.10 -11.95 29.33
CA LYS A 292 -16.57 -12.53 30.58
C LYS A 292 -16.70 -11.59 31.78
N LEU A 293 -16.56 -10.28 31.60
CA LEU A 293 -16.76 -9.31 32.67
C LEU A 293 -18.23 -9.21 33.05
N GLU A 294 -19.12 -9.12 32.05
CA GLU A 294 -20.58 -9.04 32.22
C GLU A 294 -21.11 -10.26 32.98
N HIS A 295 -20.72 -11.49 32.57
CA HIS A 295 -21.04 -12.72 33.29
C HIS A 295 -20.49 -12.73 34.73
N LYS A 296 -19.29 -12.21 34.98
CA LYS A 296 -18.75 -12.12 36.35
C LYS A 296 -19.51 -11.13 37.23
N MET A 297 -19.97 -10.02 36.66
CA MET A 297 -20.75 -9.01 37.38
C MET A 297 -22.14 -9.56 37.73
N GLU A 298 -22.81 -10.23 36.78
CA GLU A 298 -24.14 -10.80 37.03
C GLU A 298 -24.06 -11.95 38.05
N ALA A 299 -23.12 -12.88 37.91
CA ALA A 299 -22.89 -13.92 38.90
C ALA A 299 -22.55 -13.36 40.30
N ASN A 300 -21.84 -12.22 40.40
CA ASN A 300 -21.60 -11.57 41.69
C ASN A 300 -22.87 -10.97 42.30
N LYS A 301 -23.71 -10.35 41.46
CA LYS A 301 -25.02 -9.80 41.82
C LYS A 301 -25.97 -10.90 42.31
N GLU A 302 -26.12 -11.99 41.56
CA GLU A 302 -26.91 -13.17 41.94
C GLU A 302 -26.47 -13.73 43.31
N ASN A 303 -25.16 -13.92 43.51
CA ASN A 303 -24.62 -14.39 44.80
C ASN A 303 -24.91 -13.43 45.96
N ARG A 304 -24.87 -12.12 45.72
CA ARG A 304 -25.22 -11.10 46.72
C ARG A 304 -26.72 -11.12 47.04
N GLU A 305 -27.57 -11.24 46.03
CA GLU A 305 -29.02 -11.32 46.18
C GLU A 305 -29.42 -12.59 46.93
N ALA A 306 -28.81 -13.74 46.62
CA ALA A 306 -28.99 -14.99 47.35
C ALA A 306 -28.56 -14.88 48.83
N LEU A 307 -27.43 -14.23 49.13
CA LEU A 307 -26.98 -13.99 50.51
C LEU A 307 -27.98 -13.13 51.31
N LEU A 308 -28.54 -12.09 50.67
CA LEU A 308 -29.55 -11.22 51.28
C LEU A 308 -30.89 -11.95 51.47
N ALA A 309 -31.33 -12.73 50.48
CA ALA A 309 -32.53 -13.56 50.59
C ALA A 309 -32.41 -14.57 51.75
N ALA A 310 -31.30 -15.30 51.85
CA ALA A 310 -31.03 -16.23 52.93
C ALA A 310 -30.85 -15.54 54.31
N MET A 311 -30.57 -14.24 54.36
CA MET A 311 -30.60 -13.46 55.60
C MET A 311 -32.04 -13.10 55.99
N LEU A 312 -32.85 -12.64 55.04
CA LEU A 312 -34.26 -12.30 55.26
C LEU A 312 -35.10 -13.51 55.65
N GLU A 313 -34.88 -14.67 55.02
CA GLU A 313 -35.58 -15.92 55.33
C GLU A 313 -35.32 -16.36 56.79
N ARG A 314 -34.07 -16.30 57.25
CA ARG A 314 -33.71 -16.59 58.66
C ARG A 314 -34.29 -15.59 59.67
N LEU A 315 -34.65 -14.37 59.25
CA LEU A 315 -35.38 -13.43 60.10
C LEU A 315 -36.88 -13.79 60.13
N GLN A 316 -37.49 -14.06 58.98
CA GLN A 316 -38.88 -14.51 58.90
C GLN A 316 -39.14 -15.82 59.66
N GLU A 317 -38.16 -16.73 59.69
CA GLU A 317 -38.24 -17.98 60.45
C GLU A 317 -38.24 -17.73 61.97
N LYS A 318 -37.45 -16.76 62.45
CA LYS A 318 -37.50 -16.31 63.86
C LYS A 318 -38.84 -15.67 64.21
N ASP A 319 -39.42 -14.88 63.31
CA ASP A 319 -40.73 -14.27 63.51
C ASP A 319 -41.84 -15.33 63.56
N LYS A 320 -41.81 -16.32 62.66
CA LYS A 320 -42.71 -17.49 62.71
C LYS A 320 -42.59 -18.24 64.03
N HIS A 321 -41.36 -18.52 64.48
CA HIS A 321 -41.12 -19.18 65.76
C HIS A 321 -41.66 -18.36 66.95
N ALA A 322 -41.50 -17.04 66.94
CA ALA A 322 -42.05 -16.17 67.99
C ALA A 322 -43.59 -16.22 68.04
N LEU A 323 -44.27 -16.29 66.90
CA LEU A 323 -45.72 -16.48 66.82
C LEU A 323 -46.16 -17.86 67.36
N GLU A 324 -45.45 -18.93 67.00
CA GLU A 324 -45.72 -20.27 67.55
C GLU A 324 -45.56 -20.32 69.07
N VAL A 325 -44.52 -19.68 69.62
CA VAL A 325 -44.28 -19.62 71.06
C VAL A 325 -45.41 -18.88 71.78
N ARG A 326 -45.94 -17.79 71.20
CA ARG A 326 -47.14 -17.11 71.74
C ARG A 326 -48.36 -18.02 71.73
N LYS A 327 -48.66 -18.68 70.60
CA LYS A 327 -49.79 -19.62 70.50
C LYS A 327 -49.67 -20.80 71.47
N LYS A 328 -48.45 -21.35 71.65
CA LYS A 328 -48.15 -22.40 72.64
C LYS A 328 -48.31 -21.93 74.09
N LYS A 329 -48.16 -20.62 74.36
CA LYS A 329 -48.43 -20.02 75.67
C LYS A 329 -49.94 -19.89 75.90
N GLU A 330 -50.67 -19.32 74.94
CA GLU A 330 -52.13 -19.16 75.00
C GLU A 330 -52.84 -20.49 75.27
N LEU A 331 -52.52 -21.55 74.49
CA LEU A 331 -53.08 -22.89 74.67
C LEU A 331 -52.77 -23.52 76.05
N LYS A 332 -51.64 -23.16 76.69
CA LYS A 332 -51.32 -23.61 78.05
C LYS A 332 -52.10 -22.83 79.10
N GLU A 333 -52.31 -21.54 78.89
CA GLU A 333 -53.11 -20.69 79.80
C GLU A 333 -54.60 -21.07 79.73
N GLU A 334 -55.10 -21.48 78.55
CA GLU A 334 -56.44 -22.07 78.37
C GLU A 334 -56.56 -23.43 79.05
N ALA A 335 -55.57 -24.33 78.89
CA ALA A 335 -55.59 -25.67 79.49
C ALA A 335 -55.39 -25.71 81.02
N CYS A 336 -55.06 -24.57 81.64
CA CYS A 336 -54.95 -24.42 83.10
C CYS A 336 -56.14 -23.67 83.74
N ARG A 337 -57.20 -23.40 82.97
CA ARG A 337 -58.49 -22.89 83.47
C ARG A 337 -59.54 -24.01 83.52
#